data_AF-A0A6N9ARB8-F1
#
_entry.id   AF-A0A6N9ARB8-F1
#
_cell.length_a   1.000
_cell.length_b   1.000
_cell.length_c   1.000
_cell.angle_alpha   90.00
_cell.angle_beta   90.00
_cell.angle_gamma   90.00
#
_symmetry.space_group_name_H-M   'P 1'
#
loop_
_entity.id
_entity.type
_entity.pdbx_description
1 polymer ?
#
loop_
_entity_poly.entity_id
_entity_poly.type
_entity_poly.pdbx_seq_one_letter_code
_entity_poly.pdbx_strand_id
1 'polypeptide(L)'
;MRWKTTFILTVFLVPGAVMLSAVILGTVMLSAAFPGAAAADASPASTAASTIDDASTIDDAAASPQSEAGSLDIRGAWKPESYRLKSGPVHEVTGLIAFTEKDWSVLFFIVTDEGPRRGSGEGGTYTLEGDKLTFRHLYNLSGGHAVDGFEASELSMRVRPADAEDAPAEPCTITIEDDLLTIFFPSGNQMTFRRSSR
;
A
#
# COMPACT_ATOMS: atom_id res chain seq x y z
N MET A 1 23.58 17.22 -18.78
CA MET A 1 22.71 18.41 -19.00
C MET A 1 22.79 19.29 -17.77
N ARG A 2 23.22 20.56 -17.89
CA ARG A 2 23.27 21.53 -16.79
C ARG A 2 21.94 22.25 -16.70
N TRP A 3 21.28 22.17 -15.55
CA TRP A 3 20.03 22.87 -15.28
C TRP A 3 20.38 24.18 -14.56
N LYS A 4 19.86 25.32 -15.07
CA LYS A 4 20.00 26.63 -14.43
C LYS A 4 18.74 26.88 -13.59
N THR A 5 18.91 27.02 -12.29
CA THR A 5 17.86 27.48 -11.38
C THR A 5 17.83 29.01 -11.38
N THR A 6 16.70 29.59 -11.75
CA THR A 6 16.47 31.04 -11.62
C THR A 6 15.85 31.32 -10.25
N PHE A 7 16.42 32.26 -9.51
CA PHE A 7 15.90 32.71 -8.22
C PHE A 7 15.19 34.05 -8.38
N ILE A 8 13.99 34.19 -7.82
CA ILE A 8 13.31 35.48 -7.66
C ILE A 8 13.26 35.79 -6.17
N LEU A 9 13.89 36.90 -5.78
CA LEU A 9 13.89 37.41 -4.41
C LEU A 9 12.82 38.49 -4.29
N THR A 10 11.84 38.31 -3.39
CA THR A 10 10.90 39.36 -3.02
C THR A 10 11.17 39.78 -1.58
N VAL A 11 11.50 41.06 -1.38
CA VAL A 11 11.79 41.66 -0.07
C VAL A 11 10.58 42.48 0.37
N PHE A 12 10.01 42.17 1.53
CA PHE A 12 9.05 43.05 2.20
C PHE A 12 9.76 43.84 3.29
N LEU A 13 9.70 45.18 3.21
CA LEU A 13 10.09 46.05 4.32
C LEU A 13 8.92 46.21 5.29
N VAL A 14 9.11 45.77 6.53
CA VAL A 14 8.29 46.20 7.67
C VAL A 14 9.18 47.10 8.56
N PRO A 15 8.74 48.29 8.99
CA PRO A 15 9.54 49.12 9.87
C PRO A 15 9.54 48.53 11.28
N GLY A 16 10.72 48.21 11.83
CA GLY A 16 10.89 48.00 13.27
C GLY A 16 11.45 46.65 13.75
N ALA A 17 11.78 45.70 12.87
CA ALA A 17 12.54 44.51 13.27
C ALA A 17 13.29 43.92 12.06
N VAL A 18 14.63 43.92 12.10
CA VAL A 18 15.42 43.18 11.12
C VAL A 18 15.42 41.72 11.56
N MET A 19 14.47 40.94 11.07
CA MET A 19 14.53 39.48 11.09
C MET A 19 14.74 39.04 9.64
N LEU A 20 15.93 38.50 9.33
CA LEU A 20 16.21 37.90 8.04
C LEU A 20 15.46 36.55 7.98
N SER A 21 14.23 36.57 7.47
CA SER A 21 13.51 35.35 7.10
C SER A 21 13.63 35.14 5.60
N ALA A 22 14.54 34.26 5.19
CA ALA A 22 14.56 33.75 3.82
C ALA A 22 13.39 32.77 3.65
N VAL A 23 12.31 33.20 3.01
CA VAL A 23 11.24 32.29 2.58
C VAL A 23 11.67 31.68 1.26
N ILE A 24 12.19 30.45 1.31
CA ILE A 24 12.45 29.64 0.13
C ILE A 24 11.12 29.02 -0.28
N LEU A 25 10.41 29.67 -1.21
CA LEU A 25 9.27 29.05 -1.91
C LEU A 25 9.82 28.13 -3.00
N GLY A 26 10.38 27.00 -2.57
CA GLY A 26 10.69 25.89 -3.45
C GLY A 26 9.49 24.96 -3.50
N THR A 27 8.75 24.96 -4.60
CA THR A 27 7.82 23.86 -4.90
C THR A 27 8.67 22.62 -5.18
N VAL A 28 9.00 21.88 -4.13
CA VAL A 28 9.49 20.52 -4.26
C VAL A 28 8.26 19.63 -4.18
N MET A 29 7.87 19.06 -5.33
CA MET A 29 6.94 17.94 -5.36
C MET A 29 7.64 16.73 -4.73
N LEU A 30 7.65 16.65 -3.40
CA LEU A 30 8.19 15.52 -2.65
C LEU A 30 7.06 14.51 -2.41
N SER A 31 6.88 13.62 -3.39
CA SER A 31 6.06 12.42 -3.23
C SER A 31 6.75 11.49 -2.24
N ALA A 32 6.33 11.52 -0.98
CA ALA A 32 6.48 10.37 -0.08
C ALA A 32 5.28 9.46 -0.34
N ALA A 33 5.34 8.74 -1.46
CA ALA A 33 4.64 7.49 -1.68
C ALA A 33 5.68 6.40 -1.50
N PHE A 34 5.34 5.27 -0.87
CA PHE A 34 6.09 4.05 -1.13
C PHE A 34 6.08 3.87 -2.65
N PRO A 35 7.24 3.80 -3.35
CA PRO A 35 7.25 3.77 -4.81
C PRO A 35 6.61 2.46 -5.29
N GLY A 36 5.34 2.55 -5.70
CA GLY A 36 4.57 1.55 -6.42
C GLY A 36 4.59 1.83 -7.92
N ALA A 37 4.70 0.75 -8.69
CA ALA A 37 5.02 0.67 -10.11
C ALA A 37 4.14 1.50 -11.06
N ALA A 38 4.81 2.09 -12.07
CA ALA A 38 4.19 2.49 -13.32
C ALA A 38 3.78 1.25 -14.13
N ALA A 39 2.56 1.28 -14.67
CA ALA A 39 2.01 0.24 -15.55
C ALA A 39 2.80 0.17 -16.87
N ALA A 40 3.24 -1.04 -17.24
CA ALA A 40 3.71 -1.35 -18.58
C ALA A 40 2.61 -2.12 -19.33
N ASP A 41 2.19 -1.49 -20.42
CA ASP A 41 1.24 -1.92 -21.43
C ASP A 41 1.71 -3.20 -22.13
N ALA A 42 0.84 -4.21 -22.25
CA ALA A 42 1.08 -5.44 -22.98
C ALA A 42 0.18 -5.46 -24.23
N SER A 43 0.83 -5.38 -25.40
CA SER A 43 0.20 -5.51 -26.73
C SER A 43 -0.58 -6.82 -26.91
N PRO A 44 -1.64 -6.82 -27.75
CA PRO A 44 -2.35 -8.03 -28.11
C PRO A 44 -1.66 -8.75 -29.28
N ALA A 45 -1.55 -10.07 -29.19
CA ALA A 45 -1.34 -10.93 -30.35
C ALA A 45 -2.48 -11.94 -30.44
N SER A 46 -3.35 -11.75 -31.43
CA SER A 46 -4.30 -12.76 -31.90
C SER A 46 -4.05 -12.95 -33.38
N THR A 47 -3.89 -14.22 -33.80
CA THR A 47 -4.49 -14.88 -34.96
C THR A 47 -3.56 -15.98 -35.47
N ALA A 48 -4.01 -17.23 -35.42
CA ALA A 48 -4.05 -18.14 -36.57
C ALA A 48 -4.84 -19.42 -36.22
N ALA A 49 -5.86 -19.69 -37.03
CA ALA A 49 -6.67 -20.89 -37.02
C ALA A 49 -5.91 -22.10 -37.60
N SER A 50 -6.33 -23.30 -37.19
CA SER A 50 -6.25 -24.52 -37.98
C SER A 50 -7.42 -25.42 -37.60
N THR A 51 -7.94 -26.10 -38.61
CA THR A 51 -9.29 -26.65 -38.73
C THR A 51 -9.22 -28.17 -38.85
N ILE A 52 -10.07 -28.89 -38.09
CA ILE A 52 -10.71 -30.23 -38.37
C ILE A 52 -9.76 -31.47 -38.31
N ASP A 53 -10.09 -32.68 -37.79
CA ASP A 53 -11.30 -33.52 -37.68
C ASP A 53 -11.13 -34.54 -36.51
N ASP A 54 -12.23 -34.99 -35.89
CA ASP A 54 -12.64 -36.41 -35.75
C ASP A 54 -13.58 -36.62 -34.55
N ALA A 55 -14.62 -37.42 -34.78
CA ALA A 55 -15.78 -37.60 -33.92
C ALA A 55 -15.59 -38.77 -32.94
N SER A 56 -15.94 -38.57 -31.67
CA SER A 56 -16.67 -39.57 -30.88
C SER A 56 -17.13 -39.02 -29.51
N THR A 57 -18.39 -39.31 -29.24
CA THR A 57 -19.20 -39.13 -28.05
C THR A 57 -18.50 -39.40 -26.72
N ILE A 58 -18.55 -38.46 -25.76
CA ILE A 58 -18.89 -38.70 -24.35
C ILE A 58 -19.62 -37.45 -23.81
N ASP A 59 -20.92 -37.58 -23.58
CA ASP A 59 -21.68 -36.74 -22.65
C ASP A 59 -21.13 -37.01 -21.24
N ASP A 60 -20.35 -36.07 -20.70
CA ASP A 60 -20.23 -35.88 -19.26
C ASP A 60 -19.79 -34.43 -19.05
N ALA A 61 -20.78 -33.53 -19.08
CA ALA A 61 -20.63 -32.20 -18.53
C ALA A 61 -20.46 -32.34 -17.02
N ALA A 62 -19.25 -32.71 -16.60
CA ALA A 62 -18.78 -32.48 -15.25
C ALA A 62 -18.80 -30.97 -15.05
N ALA A 63 -19.92 -30.49 -14.49
CA ALA A 63 -19.99 -29.18 -13.90
C ALA A 63 -18.83 -29.09 -12.92
N SER A 64 -17.80 -28.32 -13.28
CA SER A 64 -16.79 -27.87 -12.34
C SER A 64 -17.53 -27.39 -11.10
N PRO A 65 -17.19 -27.85 -9.89
CA PRO A 65 -17.79 -27.28 -8.70
C PRO A 65 -17.43 -25.80 -8.72
N GLN A 66 -18.41 -24.96 -9.05
CA GLN A 66 -18.34 -23.55 -8.72
C GLN A 66 -18.26 -23.55 -7.20
N SER A 67 -17.04 -23.34 -6.68
CA SER A 67 -16.90 -22.99 -5.28
C SER A 67 -17.84 -21.81 -5.08
N GLU A 68 -18.87 -21.98 -4.26
CA GLU A 68 -19.51 -20.82 -3.66
C GLU A 68 -18.36 -20.07 -2.98
N ALA A 69 -17.91 -19.00 -3.62
CA ALA A 69 -16.94 -18.10 -3.04
C ALA A 69 -17.66 -17.43 -1.88
N GLY A 70 -17.68 -18.11 -0.72
CA GLY A 70 -18.10 -17.52 0.53
C GLY A 70 -17.35 -16.20 0.65
N SER A 71 -18.09 -15.12 0.91
CA SER A 71 -17.49 -13.79 1.04
C SER A 71 -16.36 -13.87 2.08
N LEU A 72 -15.13 -13.58 1.65
CA LEU A 72 -13.98 -13.51 2.55
C LEU A 72 -14.27 -12.46 3.63
N ASP A 73 -14.31 -12.88 4.90
CA ASP A 73 -14.55 -11.98 6.02
C ASP A 73 -13.24 -11.66 6.76
N ILE A 74 -12.73 -10.45 6.49
CA ILE A 74 -11.52 -9.92 7.13
C ILE A 74 -11.80 -9.08 8.38
N ARG A 75 -13.07 -8.93 8.79
CA ARG A 75 -13.42 -8.09 9.94
C ARG A 75 -12.78 -8.60 11.24
N GLY A 76 -12.62 -7.66 12.16
CA GLY A 76 -11.93 -7.86 13.42
C GLY A 76 -10.49 -7.36 13.37
N ALA A 77 -9.67 -7.83 14.31
CA ALA A 77 -8.31 -7.36 14.47
C ALA A 77 -7.30 -8.45 14.16
N TRP A 78 -6.16 -8.07 13.58
CA TRP A 78 -5.08 -8.94 13.16
C TRP A 78 -3.73 -8.37 13.58
N LYS A 79 -2.87 -9.23 14.14
CA LYS A 79 -1.51 -8.87 14.54
C LYS A 79 -0.56 -9.11 13.37
N PRO A 80 0.19 -8.11 12.91
CA PRO A 80 1.22 -8.34 11.92
C PRO A 80 2.32 -9.24 12.49
N GLU A 81 2.94 -10.05 11.63
CA GLU A 81 4.03 -10.94 12.01
C GLU A 81 5.28 -10.69 11.17
N SER A 82 5.11 -10.57 9.86
CA SER A 82 6.23 -10.32 8.96
C SER A 82 5.88 -9.37 7.82
N TYR A 83 6.87 -8.57 7.43
CA TYR A 83 6.84 -7.73 6.24
C TYR A 83 8.00 -8.12 5.33
N ARG A 84 7.69 -8.68 4.17
CA ARG A 84 8.66 -9.07 3.14
C ARG A 84 8.65 -8.04 2.02
N LEU A 85 9.84 -7.56 1.69
CA LEU A 85 10.06 -6.65 0.57
C LEU A 85 10.20 -7.42 -0.73
N LYS A 86 9.76 -6.81 -1.84
CA LYS A 86 10.01 -7.33 -3.18
C LYS A 86 11.51 -7.56 -3.45
N SER A 87 12.37 -6.74 -2.84
CA SER A 87 13.82 -6.85 -2.96
C SER A 87 14.42 -8.07 -2.24
N GLY A 88 13.65 -8.76 -1.40
CA GLY A 88 14.10 -9.95 -0.67
C GLY A 88 14.07 -9.85 0.86
N PRO A 89 14.48 -8.73 1.50
CA PRO A 89 14.50 -8.60 2.95
C PRO A 89 13.16 -8.92 3.61
N VAL A 90 13.23 -9.52 4.79
CA VAL A 90 12.07 -9.86 5.63
C VAL A 90 12.29 -9.27 7.00
N HIS A 91 11.29 -8.54 7.49
CA HIS A 91 11.32 -7.92 8.80
C HIS A 91 10.28 -8.55 9.72
N GLU A 92 10.65 -8.72 10.99
CA GLU A 92 9.68 -8.91 12.06
C GLU A 92 8.90 -7.62 12.26
N VAL A 93 7.58 -7.77 12.42
CA VAL A 93 6.68 -6.65 12.62
C VAL A 93 5.78 -6.92 13.81
N THR A 94 5.54 -5.89 14.62
CA THR A 94 4.56 -5.91 15.71
C THR A 94 3.54 -4.80 15.53
N GLY A 95 2.35 -4.95 16.11
CA GLY A 95 1.28 -3.96 16.00
C GLY A 95 -0.11 -4.58 15.91
N LEU A 96 -1.01 -3.89 15.23
CA LEU A 96 -2.38 -4.33 14.98
C LEU A 96 -2.94 -3.64 13.74
N ILE A 97 -3.62 -4.39 12.88
CA ILE A 97 -4.57 -3.86 11.90
C ILE A 97 -5.99 -4.26 12.33
N ALA A 98 -6.94 -3.36 12.22
CA ALA A 98 -8.34 -3.61 12.50
C ALA A 98 -9.20 -3.22 11.28
N PHE A 99 -10.17 -4.08 10.98
CA PHE A 99 -11.19 -3.86 9.95
C PHE A 99 -12.57 -3.81 10.61
N THR A 100 -13.29 -2.70 10.42
CA THR A 100 -14.69 -2.56 10.80
C THR A 100 -15.58 -2.95 9.61
N GLU A 101 -16.84 -2.53 9.59
CA GLU A 101 -17.71 -2.71 8.42
C GLU A 101 -17.16 -2.03 7.15
N LYS A 102 -16.50 -0.87 7.30
CA LYS A 102 -16.08 -0.01 6.16
C LYS A 102 -14.70 0.59 6.33
N ASP A 103 -14.22 0.66 7.57
CA ASP A 103 -13.00 1.36 7.92
C ASP A 103 -11.90 0.37 8.23
N TRP A 104 -10.67 0.82 8.03
CA TRP A 104 -9.49 0.10 8.45
C TRP A 104 -8.56 1.06 9.19
N SER A 105 -7.77 0.51 10.10
CA SER A 105 -6.72 1.25 10.79
C SER A 105 -5.60 0.30 11.17
N VAL A 106 -4.36 0.70 10.96
CA VAL A 106 -3.17 -0.06 11.33
C VAL A 106 -2.23 0.81 12.14
N LEU A 107 -1.59 0.22 13.12
CA LEU A 107 -0.34 0.70 13.69
C LEU A 107 0.63 -0.47 13.68
N PHE A 108 1.78 -0.31 13.03
CA PHE A 108 2.82 -1.33 13.03
C PHE A 108 4.22 -0.74 13.19
N PHE A 109 5.12 -1.57 13.70
CA PHE A 109 6.53 -1.27 13.84
C PHE A 109 7.37 -2.42 13.28
N ILE A 110 8.38 -2.09 12.48
CA ILE A 110 9.47 -3.04 12.18
C ILE A 110 10.38 -3.08 13.40
N VAL A 111 10.58 -4.30 13.91
CA VAL A 111 11.38 -4.58 15.10
C VAL A 111 12.71 -5.20 14.67
N THR A 112 13.79 -4.76 15.29
CA THR A 112 15.12 -5.39 15.18
C THR A 112 15.60 -5.78 16.57
N ASP A 113 16.80 -6.35 16.67
CA ASP A 113 17.45 -6.67 17.95
C ASP A 113 17.63 -5.44 18.86
N GLU A 114 17.63 -4.23 18.28
CA GLU A 114 17.71 -2.95 19.00
C GLU A 114 16.33 -2.42 19.46
N GLY A 115 15.25 -3.14 19.15
CA GLY A 115 13.87 -2.75 19.39
C GLY A 115 13.16 -2.15 18.16
N PRO A 116 12.03 -1.44 18.34
CA PRO A 116 11.31 -0.80 17.25
C PRO A 116 12.16 0.27 16.55
N ARG A 117 12.33 0.16 15.22
CA ARG A 117 13.20 1.08 14.45
C ARG A 117 12.45 2.03 13.54
N ARG A 118 11.31 1.59 13.03
CA ARG A 118 10.44 2.37 12.14
C ARG A 118 9.02 1.87 12.27
N GLY A 119 8.05 2.73 11.97
CA GLY A 119 6.65 2.37 12.05
C GLY A 119 5.77 3.22 11.17
N SER A 120 4.54 2.75 11.03
CA SER A 120 3.48 3.46 10.34
C SER A 120 2.16 3.30 11.08
N GLY A 121 1.43 4.39 11.24
CA GLY A 121 0.03 4.45 11.64
C GLY A 121 -0.80 4.94 10.47
N GLU A 122 -1.70 4.13 9.95
CA GLU A 122 -2.45 4.44 8.72
C GLU A 122 -3.91 4.05 8.88
N GLY A 123 -4.77 4.65 8.08
CA GLY A 123 -6.15 4.22 8.02
C GLY A 123 -7.01 5.04 7.07
N GLY A 124 -8.25 4.58 6.97
CA GLY A 124 -9.28 5.16 6.12
C GLY A 124 -10.37 4.14 5.85
N THR A 125 -10.86 4.11 4.62
CA THR A 125 -11.91 3.18 4.20
C THR A 125 -11.35 2.07 3.33
N TYR A 126 -12.07 0.95 3.19
CA TYR A 126 -11.68 -0.12 2.28
C TYR A 126 -12.87 -0.71 1.53
N THR A 127 -12.56 -1.39 0.42
CA THR A 127 -13.50 -2.30 -0.26
C THR A 127 -12.87 -3.69 -0.36
N LEU A 128 -13.71 -4.73 -0.32
CA LEU A 128 -13.29 -6.11 -0.50
C LEU A 128 -14.22 -6.80 -1.49
N GLU A 129 -13.68 -7.25 -2.62
CA GLU A 129 -14.40 -7.96 -3.68
C GLU A 129 -13.65 -9.24 -4.02
N GLY A 130 -14.12 -10.37 -3.49
CA GLY A 130 -13.36 -11.63 -3.54
C GLY A 130 -12.03 -11.48 -2.81
N ASP A 131 -10.93 -11.72 -3.51
CA ASP A 131 -9.56 -11.58 -3.00
C ASP A 131 -8.96 -10.18 -3.22
N LYS A 132 -9.74 -9.23 -3.78
CA LYS A 132 -9.27 -7.87 -4.06
C LYS A 132 -9.63 -6.94 -2.92
N LEU A 133 -8.60 -6.44 -2.22
CA LEU A 133 -8.72 -5.48 -1.13
C LEU A 133 -8.19 -4.13 -1.60
N THR A 134 -9.02 -3.10 -1.63
CA THR A 134 -8.54 -1.74 -1.93
C THR A 134 -8.58 -0.89 -0.68
N PHE A 135 -7.42 -0.40 -0.25
CA PHE A 135 -7.34 0.60 0.81
C PHE A 135 -7.48 2.00 0.23
N ARG A 136 -8.27 2.84 0.88
CA ARG A 136 -8.28 4.29 0.65
C ARG A 136 -7.69 4.99 1.86
N HIS A 137 -6.57 5.69 1.64
CA HIS A 137 -5.70 6.23 2.68
C HIS A 137 -6.11 7.65 3.08
N LEU A 138 -6.84 7.77 4.19
CA LEU A 138 -7.30 9.05 4.73
C LEU A 138 -6.30 9.67 5.70
N TYR A 139 -5.57 8.87 6.47
CA TYR A 139 -4.48 9.36 7.30
C TYR A 139 -3.27 8.43 7.24
N ASN A 140 -2.09 9.02 7.37
CA ASN A 140 -0.81 8.33 7.44
C ASN A 140 0.12 9.09 8.39
N LEU A 141 0.73 8.37 9.31
CA LEU A 141 1.81 8.79 10.18
C LEU A 141 2.94 7.79 9.98
N SER A 142 4.09 8.21 9.47
CA SER A 142 5.21 7.29 9.19
C SER A 142 6.55 7.94 9.48
N GLY A 143 7.54 7.12 9.82
CA GLY A 143 8.90 7.57 10.09
C GLY A 143 9.79 6.45 10.63
N GLY A 144 11.08 6.73 10.73
CA GLY A 144 12.01 5.87 11.44
C GLY A 144 13.39 5.76 10.83
N HIS A 145 14.20 4.95 11.49
CA HIS A 145 15.59 4.68 11.12
C HIS A 145 15.67 3.78 9.87
N ALA A 146 16.84 3.80 9.25
CA ALA A 146 17.18 2.82 8.23
C ALA A 146 17.17 1.41 8.82
N VAL A 147 16.65 0.47 8.04
CA VAL A 147 16.74 -0.98 8.25
C VAL A 147 17.06 -1.61 6.88
N ASP A 148 17.40 -2.90 6.84
CA ASP A 148 17.70 -3.54 5.56
C ASP A 148 16.58 -3.32 4.53
N GLY A 149 16.92 -2.92 3.31
CA GLY A 149 15.95 -2.60 2.25
C GLY A 149 15.10 -1.32 2.45
N PHE A 150 15.26 -0.58 3.55
CA PHE A 150 14.60 0.71 3.76
C PHE A 150 15.55 1.81 4.22
N GLU A 151 15.58 2.90 3.47
CA GLU A 151 16.22 4.14 3.90
C GLU A 151 15.51 4.75 5.12
N ALA A 152 16.28 5.54 5.88
CA ALA A 152 15.73 6.35 6.95
C ALA A 152 14.74 7.38 6.39
N SER A 153 13.72 7.71 7.19
CA SER A 153 12.70 8.68 6.82
C SER A 153 12.36 9.57 8.00
N GLU A 154 12.31 10.88 7.75
CA GLU A 154 11.77 11.86 8.70
C GLU A 154 10.32 11.55 9.06
N LEU A 155 9.90 11.98 10.24
CA LEU A 155 8.51 11.84 10.67
C LEU A 155 7.60 12.64 9.75
N SER A 156 6.62 11.97 9.15
CA SER A 156 5.60 12.57 8.30
C SER A 156 4.22 12.24 8.83
N MET A 157 3.33 13.23 8.82
CA MET A 157 1.92 13.06 9.14
C MET A 157 1.06 13.74 8.09
N ARG A 158 0.05 13.04 7.60
CA ARG A 158 -0.95 13.53 6.65
C ARG A 158 -2.32 13.08 7.08
N VAL A 159 -3.30 13.98 7.00
CA VAL A 159 -4.72 13.70 7.26
C VAL A 159 -5.53 14.35 6.14
N ARG A 160 -6.52 13.62 5.64
CA ARG A 160 -7.48 14.04 4.62
C ARG A 160 -8.89 13.98 5.18
N PRO A 161 -9.81 14.83 4.68
CA PRO A 161 -11.22 14.70 5.01
C PRO A 161 -11.79 13.39 4.44
N ALA A 162 -12.88 12.89 5.03
CA ALA A 162 -13.45 11.59 4.68
C ALA A 162 -13.88 11.48 3.20
N ASP A 163 -14.32 12.59 2.62
CA ASP A 163 -14.81 12.76 1.26
C ASP A 163 -13.73 13.16 0.24
N ALA A 164 -12.45 13.17 0.63
CA ALA A 164 -11.33 13.56 -0.25
C ALA A 164 -11.22 12.69 -1.52
N GLU A 165 -11.76 13.12 -2.65
CA GLU A 165 -11.75 12.34 -3.90
C GLU A 165 -10.34 11.96 -4.37
N ASP A 166 -9.32 12.71 -3.96
CA ASP A 166 -7.90 12.50 -4.26
C ASP A 166 -7.16 11.62 -3.23
N ALA A 167 -7.87 11.04 -2.26
CA ALA A 167 -7.27 10.13 -1.29
C ALA A 167 -6.65 8.91 -2.02
N PRO A 168 -5.35 8.60 -1.79
CA PRO A 168 -4.69 7.51 -2.48
C PRO A 168 -5.43 6.18 -2.30
N ALA A 169 -5.66 5.50 -3.41
CA ALA A 169 -6.15 4.13 -3.44
C ALA A 169 -4.98 3.16 -3.64
N GLU A 170 -4.93 2.11 -2.82
CA GLU A 170 -3.92 1.06 -2.89
C GLU A 170 -4.60 -0.28 -3.16
N PRO A 171 -4.59 -0.76 -4.42
CA PRO A 171 -5.25 -2.00 -4.80
C PRO A 171 -4.37 -3.21 -4.47
N CYS A 172 -4.73 -3.95 -3.43
CA CYS A 172 -4.04 -5.16 -2.99
C CYS A 172 -4.80 -6.42 -3.41
N THR A 173 -4.11 -7.56 -3.36
CA THR A 173 -4.74 -8.88 -3.28
C THR A 173 -4.50 -9.49 -1.91
N ILE A 174 -5.37 -10.40 -1.50
CA ILE A 174 -5.25 -11.09 -0.20
C ILE A 174 -5.39 -12.61 -0.34
N THR A 175 -4.78 -13.31 0.60
CA THR A 175 -5.13 -14.70 0.90
C THR A 175 -5.47 -14.82 2.37
N ILE A 176 -6.41 -15.72 2.68
CA ILE A 176 -6.72 -16.10 4.06
C ILE A 176 -6.64 -17.62 4.16
N GLU A 177 -5.75 -18.09 5.03
CA GLU A 177 -5.59 -19.49 5.38
C GLU A 177 -5.80 -19.60 6.89
N ASP A 178 -6.94 -20.17 7.31
CA ASP A 178 -7.39 -20.20 8.70
C ASP A 178 -7.41 -18.79 9.35
N ASP A 179 -6.50 -18.56 10.29
CA ASP A 179 -6.32 -17.31 11.02
C ASP A 179 -5.10 -16.51 10.50
N LEU A 180 -4.59 -16.82 9.31
CA LEU A 180 -3.49 -16.12 8.67
C LEU A 180 -3.98 -15.33 7.45
N LEU A 181 -3.90 -14.00 7.54
CA LEU A 181 -4.14 -13.07 6.44
C LEU A 181 -2.80 -12.68 5.82
N THR A 182 -2.66 -12.79 4.51
CA THR A 182 -1.56 -12.19 3.76
C THR A 182 -2.10 -11.12 2.84
N ILE A 183 -1.52 -9.92 2.89
CA ILE A 183 -1.80 -8.82 1.96
C ILE A 183 -0.62 -8.68 1.01
N PHE A 184 -0.89 -8.69 -0.29
CA PHE A 184 0.08 -8.45 -1.36
C PHE A 184 -0.14 -7.04 -1.93
N PHE A 185 0.87 -6.19 -1.80
CA PHE A 185 0.80 -4.78 -2.20
C PHE A 185 1.19 -4.60 -3.68
N PRO A 186 0.73 -3.51 -4.34
CA PRO A 186 1.15 -3.15 -5.71
C PRO A 186 2.66 -3.02 -5.90
N SER A 187 3.39 -2.68 -4.83
CA SER A 187 4.86 -2.60 -4.83
C SER A 187 5.53 -3.96 -5.04
N GLY A 188 4.80 -5.06 -4.86
CA GLY A 188 5.30 -6.43 -4.78
C GLY A 188 5.79 -6.81 -3.38
N ASN A 189 5.66 -5.93 -2.39
CA ASN A 189 5.85 -6.32 -1.00
C ASN A 189 4.65 -7.13 -0.50
N GLN A 190 4.83 -7.85 0.60
CA GLN A 190 3.75 -8.60 1.25
C GLN A 190 3.84 -8.51 2.76
N MET A 191 2.70 -8.48 3.43
CA MET A 191 2.63 -8.47 4.90
C MET A 191 1.67 -9.55 5.38
N THR A 192 2.09 -10.26 6.42
CA THR A 192 1.34 -11.38 7.00
C THR A 192 0.85 -11.00 8.38
N PHE A 193 -0.36 -11.46 8.70
CA PHE A 193 -1.05 -11.13 9.93
C PHE A 193 -1.76 -12.33 10.49
N ARG A 194 -1.72 -12.50 11.82
CA ARG A 194 -2.48 -13.51 12.53
C ARG A 194 -3.73 -12.92 13.17
N ARG A 195 -4.85 -13.62 13.08
CA ARG A 195 -6.11 -13.17 13.68
C ARG A 195 -5.94 -13.00 15.19
N SER A 196 -6.41 -11.85 15.69
CA SER A 196 -6.40 -11.50 17.10
C SER A 196 -7.81 -11.43 17.68
N SER A 197 -8.80 -11.00 16.89
CA SER A 197 -10.22 -11.02 17.25
C SER A 197 -11.09 -11.06 15.99
N ARG A 198 -12.38 -11.40 16.18
CA ARG A 198 -13.43 -11.29 15.15
C ARG A 198 -14.32 -10.11 15.46
#